data_AF-A0A920H022-F1
#
_entry.id   AF-A0A920H022-F1
#
_cell.length_a   1.000
_cell.length_b   1.000
_cell.length_c   1.000
_cell.angle_alpha   90.00
_cell.angle_beta   90.00
_cell.angle_gamma   90.00
#
_symmetry.space_group_name_H-M   'P 1'
#
loop_
_entity.id
_entity.type
_entity.pdbx_description
1 polymer ?
#
loop_
_entity_poly.entity_id
_entity_poly.type
_entity_poly.pdbx_seq_one_letter_code
_entity_poly.pdbx_strand_id
1 'polypeptide(L)' 'MVQMASQAADILAKEGIQCEIVDPRTTSPLDEDSILESVEKTGRLVVVDESGPRCGMAADIASLVATQAFW' A
#
# COMPACT_ATOMS: atom_id res chain seq x y z
N MET A 1 -5.89 10.39 0.50
CA MET A 1 -6.40 9.00 0.60
C MET A 1 -6.37 8.31 1.99
N VAL A 2 -5.50 8.66 2.94
CA VAL A 2 -5.36 7.91 4.23
C VAL A 2 -6.65 7.77 5.04
N GLN A 3 -7.46 8.84 5.13
CA GLN A 3 -8.75 8.79 5.85
C GLN A 3 -9.73 7.80 5.21
N MET A 4 -9.73 7.70 3.87
CA MET A 4 -10.54 6.73 3.14
C MET A 4 -10.08 5.29 3.41
N ALA A 5 -8.75 5.07 3.43
CA ALA A 5 -8.18 3.77 3.75
C ALA A 5 -8.52 3.33 5.18
N SER A 6 -8.50 4.25 6.16
CA SER A 6 -8.91 3.96 7.53
C SER A 6 -10.38 3.54 7.62
N GLN A 7 -11.27 4.26 6.93
CA GLN A 7 -12.69 3.89 6.89
C GLN A 7 -12.92 2.53 6.24
N ALA A 8 -12.18 2.22 5.17
CA ALA A 8 -12.23 0.92 4.51
C ALA A 8 -11.73 -0.20 5.45
N ALA A 9 -10.66 0.05 6.21
CA ALA A 9 -10.17 -0.89 7.21
C ALA A 9 -11.19 -1.15 8.33
N ASP A 10 -11.90 -0.12 8.80
CA ASP A 10 -12.97 -0.28 9.81
C ASP A 10 -14.15 -1.12 9.31
N ILE A 11 -14.45 -1.05 8.00
CA ILE A 11 -15.48 -1.89 7.36
C ILE A 11 -14.98 -3.33 7.27
N LEU A 12 -13.77 -3.54 6.76
CA LEU A 12 -13.14 -4.85 6.60
C LEU A 12 -12.93 -5.57 7.95
N ALA A 13 -12.67 -4.81 9.02
CA ALA A 13 -12.57 -5.35 10.36
C ALA A 13 -13.87 -6.00 10.84
N LYS A 14 -15.04 -5.51 10.41
CA LYS A 14 -16.34 -6.15 10.71
C LYS A 14 -16.51 -7.48 10.01
N GLU A 15 -15.83 -7.68 8.88
CA GLU A 15 -15.79 -8.93 8.13
C GLU A 15 -14.68 -9.87 8.63
N GLY A 16 -13.93 -9.47 9.66
CA GLY A 16 -12.82 -10.24 10.25
C GLY A 16 -11.52 -10.13 9.47
N ILE A 17 -11.42 -9.20 8.51
CA ILE A 17 -10.21 -8.96 7.74
C ILE A 17 -9.39 -7.87 8.43
N GLN A 18 -8.16 -8.21 8.82
CA GLN A 18 -7.21 -7.24 9.37
C GLN A 18 -6.42 -6.61 8.22
N CYS A 19 -6.34 -5.29 8.22
CA CYS A 19 -5.58 -4.52 7.24
C CYS A 19 -4.52 -3.68 7.96
N GLU A 20 -3.30 -3.72 7.44
CA GLU A 20 -2.23 -2.82 7.84
C GLU A 20 -2.26 -1.60 6.91
N ILE A 21 -2.23 -0.39 7.49
CA ILE A 21 -2.27 0.86 6.74
C ILE A 21 -0.89 1.49 6.80
N VAL A 22 -0.23 1.57 5.65
CA VAL A 22 1.06 2.24 5.48
C VAL A 22 0.85 3.56 4.76
N ASP A 23 1.23 4.66 5.41
CA ASP A 23 1.29 5.99 4.80
C ASP A 23 2.77 6.38 4.63
N PRO A 24 3.32 6.36 3.40
CA PRO A 24 4.74 6.64 3.18
C PRO A 24 5.12 8.09 3.50
N ARG A 25 4.18 9.05 3.57
CA ARG A 25 4.35 10.50 3.81
C ARG A 25 5.30 11.27 2.88
N THR A 26 6.36 10.65 2.39
CA THR A 26 7.39 11.19 1.51
C THR A 26 7.43 10.37 0.24
N THR A 27 7.37 11.05 -0.90
CA THR A 27 7.39 10.41 -2.23
C THR A 27 8.79 10.32 -2.84
N SER A 28 9.73 11.15 -2.38
CA SER A 28 11.12 11.09 -2.84
C SER A 28 12.08 11.61 -1.76
N PRO A 29 12.97 10.77 -1.21
CA PRO A 29 13.05 9.32 -1.42
C PRO A 29 11.84 8.59 -0.83
N LEU A 30 11.36 7.56 -1.52
CA LEU A 30 10.29 6.69 -1.01
C LEU A 30 10.86 5.78 0.08
N ASP A 31 10.11 5.57 1.16
CA ASP A 31 10.44 4.56 2.16
C ASP A 31 10.03 3.17 1.67
N GLU A 32 10.90 2.58 0.84
CA GLU A 32 10.70 1.27 0.21
C GLU A 32 10.71 0.14 1.25
N ASP A 33 11.60 0.23 2.25
CA ASP A 33 11.82 -0.79 3.27
C ASP A 33 10.54 -1.05 4.09
N SER A 34 9.88 0.02 4.56
CA SER A 34 8.63 -0.09 5.33
C SER A 34 7.50 -0.74 4.52
N ILE A 35 7.43 -0.46 3.21
CA ILE A 35 6.41 -1.05 2.33
C ILE A 35 6.69 -2.54 2.12
N LEU A 36 7.94 -2.90 1.82
CA LEU A 36 8.34 -4.29 1.60
C LEU A 36 8.12 -5.15 2.84
N GLU A 37 8.47 -4.65 4.03
CA GLU A 37 8.26 -5.37 5.29
C GLU A 37 6.77 -5.66 5.55
N SER A 38 5.88 -4.69 5.28
CA SER A 38 4.43 -4.89 5.45
C SER A 38 3.86 -5.88 4.42
N VAL A 39 4.33 -5.83 3.18
CA VAL A 39 3.91 -6.79 2.15
C VAL A 39 4.40 -8.19 2.47
N GLU A 40 5.62 -8.36 2.96
CA GLU A 40 6.17 -9.67 3.34
C GLU A 40 5.35 -10.31 4.47
N LYS A 41 4.87 -9.51 5.45
CA LYS A 41 4.02 -9.98 6.55
C LYS A 41 2.61 -10.39 6.09
N THR A 42 2.00 -9.62 5.18
CA THR A 42 0.58 -9.77 4.81
C THR A 42 0.35 -10.60 3.55
N GLY A 43 1.35 -10.65 2.66
CA GLY A 43 1.30 -11.30 1.35
C GLY A 43 0.33 -10.66 0.35
N ARG A 44 -0.23 -9.48 0.65
CA ARG A 44 -1.24 -8.80 -0.17
C ARG A 44 -1.01 -7.29 -0.16
N LEU A 45 -1.11 -6.67 -1.32
CA LEU A 45 -0.94 -5.22 -1.48
C LEU A 45 -2.18 -4.60 -2.13
N VAL A 46 -2.66 -3.50 -1.55
CA VAL A 46 -3.65 -2.61 -2.18
C VAL A 46 -3.13 -1.19 -2.07
N VAL A 47 -2.93 -0.52 -3.22
CA VAL A 47 -2.46 0.87 -3.27
C VAL A 47 -3.62 1.78 -3.66
N VAL A 48 -3.75 2.90 -2.95
CA VAL A 48 -4.82 3.87 -3.16
C VAL A 48 -4.22 5.24 -3.39
N ASP A 49 -4.43 5.79 -4.59
CA ASP A 49 -3.89 7.07 -5.05
C ASP A 49 -4.99 7.84 -5.80
N GLU A 50 -5.00 9.16 -5.67
CA GLU A 50 -5.92 10.06 -6.39
C GLU A 50 -5.41 10.40 -7.79
N SER A 51 -4.13 10.12 -8.06
CA SER A 51 -3.48 10.37 -9.34
C SER A 51 -4.01 9.44 -10.45
N GLY A 52 -3.76 9.83 -11.70
CA GLY A 52 -4.14 9.02 -12.86
C GLY A 52 -3.45 7.64 -12.87
N PRO A 53 -4.02 6.65 -13.57
CA PRO A 53 -3.50 5.28 -13.59
C PRO A 53 -2.13 5.13 -14.28
N ARG A 54 -1.65 6.15 -15.00
CA ARG A 54 -0.36 6.15 -15.69
C ARG A 54 0.56 7.17 -15.03
N CYS A 55 1.83 6.79 -14.85
CA CYS A 55 2.85 7.62 -14.22
C CYS A 55 2.48 8.09 -12.80
N GLY A 56 1.56 7.39 -12.13
CA GLY A 56 1.16 7.64 -10.76
C GLY A 56 2.02 6.87 -9.76
N MET A 57 2.01 7.32 -8.51
CA MET A 57 2.78 6.70 -7.44
C MET A 57 2.36 5.25 -7.20
N ALA A 58 1.06 4.96 -7.40
CA ALA A 58 0.54 3.61 -7.29
C ALA A 58 1.19 2.63 -8.27
N ALA A 59 1.52 3.06 -9.48
CA ALA A 59 2.16 2.20 -10.47
C ALA A 59 3.62 1.89 -10.07
N ASP A 60 4.32 2.88 -9.53
CA ASP A 60 5.70 2.74 -9.07
C ASP A 60 5.80 1.80 -7.86
N ILE A 61 4.95 2.00 -6.85
CA ILE A 61 4.87 1.13 -5.67
C ILE A 61 4.51 -0.31 -6.07
N ALA A 62 3.52 -0.49 -6.96
CA ALA A 62 3.14 -1.82 -7.43
C ALA A 62 4.29 -2.52 -8.19
N SER A 63 5.01 -1.77 -9.03
CA SER A 63 6.17 -2.28 -9.76
C SER A 63 7.31 -2.66 -8.82
N LEU A 64 7.58 -1.83 -7.82
CA LEU A 64 8.60 -2.06 -6.79
C LEU A 64 8.33 -3.36 -6.03
N VAL A 65 7.10 -3.52 -5.53
CA VAL A 65 6.71 -4.70 -4.76
C VAL A 65 6.73 -5.95 -5.65
N ALA A 66 6.24 -5.86 -6.89
CA ALA A 66 6.31 -6.97 -7.84
C ALA A 66 7.74 -7.36 -8.25
N THR A 67 8.71 -6.45 -8.12
CA THR A 67 10.11 -6.73 -8.48
C THR A 67 10.89 -7.26 -7.27
N GLN A 68 10.67 -6.69 -6.09
CA GLN A 68 11.49 -6.96 -4.90
C GLN A 68 10.86 -7.97 -3.94
N ALA A 69 9.53 -8.11 -3.90
CA ALA A 69 8.81 -9.00 -2.99
C ALA A 69 8.21 -10.25 -3.67
N PHE A 70 8.55 -10.51 -4.94
CA PHE A 70 8.07 -11.68 -5.67
C PHE A 70 8.97 -12.89 -5.38
N TRP A 71 8.46 -13.86 -4.62
CA TRP A 71 9.12 -15.13 -4.29
C TRP A 71 8.33 -16.32 -4.83
#